data_AF-A0A9P7FNX0-F1
#
_entry.id   AF-A0A9P7FNX0-F1
#
_cell.length_a   1.000
_cell.length_b   1.000
_cell.length_c   1.000
_cell.angle_alpha   90.00
_cell.angle_beta   90.00
_cell.angle_gamma   90.00
#
_symmetry.space_group_name_H-M   'P 1'
#
loop_
_entity.id
_entity.type
_entity.pdbx_description
1 polymer ?
#
loop_
_entity_poly.entity_id
_entity_poly.type
_entity_poly.pdbx_seq_one_letter_code
_entity_poly.pdbx_strand_id
1 'polypeptide(L)'
;MSRYPSALPPDSPDYRGPILLNPGGPGGPGVDLVRSAGQLISQIVGPQFDILGFDPRGVARSTPRASYFGSAAERAVWGGQNGVLGSLNVLNTSSDGLARAWARAKIGGQLADERQADVLPYINTAQTAADMLSIVKAHGKEKLLYWGFS
;
A
#
# COMPACT_ATOMS: atom_id res chain seq x y z
N MET A 1 -1.30 6.91 8.83
CA MET A 1 -2.42 7.61 8.16
C MET A 1 -2.08 9.09 8.02
N SER A 2 -2.61 9.77 7.01
CA SER A 2 -2.44 11.19 6.72
C SER A 2 -3.79 11.80 6.34
N ARG A 3 -4.01 13.06 6.69
CA ARG A 3 -5.25 13.80 6.41
C ARG A 3 -4.92 15.16 5.82
N TYR A 4 -5.51 15.49 4.68
CA TYR A 4 -5.68 16.87 4.24
C TYR A 4 -7.08 17.32 4.68
N PRO A 5 -7.20 18.28 5.60
CA PRO A 5 -8.48 18.56 6.26
C PRO A 5 -9.47 19.27 5.34
N SER A 6 -10.76 19.04 5.60
CA SER A 6 -11.84 19.88 5.11
C SER A 6 -11.61 21.34 5.51
N ALA A 7 -12.07 22.28 4.67
CA ALA A 7 -12.09 23.70 5.03
C ALA A 7 -13.26 24.04 5.97
N LEU A 8 -14.20 23.10 6.16
CA LEU A 8 -15.33 23.24 7.08
C LEU A 8 -15.00 22.55 8.41
N PRO A 9 -15.44 23.11 9.55
CA PRO A 9 -15.29 22.44 10.82
C PRO A 9 -16.23 21.20 10.90
N PRO A 10 -15.89 20.18 11.70
CA PRO A 10 -16.66 18.92 11.76
C PRO A 10 -18.12 19.06 12.22
N ASP A 11 -18.46 20.14 12.92
CA ASP A 11 -19.81 20.48 13.38
C ASP A 11 -20.63 21.28 12.36
N SER A 12 -20.02 21.67 11.23
CA SER A 12 -20.73 22.30 10.13
C SER A 12 -21.78 21.36 9.54
N PRO A 13 -23.01 21.85 9.27
CA PRO A 13 -24.05 21.05 8.61
C PRO A 13 -23.65 20.59 7.19
N ASP A 14 -22.69 21.28 6.58
CA ASP A 14 -22.19 20.97 5.25
C ASP A 14 -20.98 20.04 5.25
N TYR A 15 -20.38 19.74 6.42
CA TYR A 15 -19.26 18.80 6.51
C TYR A 15 -19.73 17.38 6.14
N ARG A 16 -19.04 16.75 5.19
CA ARG A 16 -19.44 15.44 4.63
C ARG A 16 -18.61 14.27 5.15
N GLY A 17 -17.49 14.51 5.82
CA GLY A 17 -16.64 13.45 6.36
C GLY A 17 -15.45 13.09 5.46
N PRO A 18 -14.76 11.97 5.77
CA PRO A 18 -13.57 11.58 5.04
C PRO A 18 -13.86 10.84 3.74
N ILE A 19 -13.05 11.11 2.71
CA ILE A 19 -12.88 10.28 1.53
C ILE A 19 -11.55 9.52 1.68
N LEU A 20 -11.62 8.19 1.69
CA LEU A 20 -10.44 7.33 1.75
C LEU A 20 -9.78 7.23 0.37
N LEU A 21 -8.46 7.40 0.33
CA LEU A 21 -7.65 7.24 -0.87
C LEU A 21 -6.76 6.00 -0.79
N ASN A 22 -6.58 5.32 -1.92
CA ASN A 22 -5.57 4.29 -2.09
C ASN A 22 -4.87 4.43 -3.45
N PRO A 23 -3.53 4.59 -3.49
CA PRO A 23 -2.78 4.81 -4.74
C PRO A 23 -2.63 3.57 -5.62
N GLY A 24 -3.05 2.39 -5.17
CA GLY A 24 -2.84 1.13 -5.88
C GLY A 24 -1.40 0.61 -5.77
N GLY A 25 -0.88 0.08 -6.88
CA GLY A 25 0.38 -0.64 -6.95
C GLY A 25 0.16 -2.13 -7.21
N PRO A 26 -0.21 -2.97 -6.20
CA PRO A 26 -0.31 -2.74 -4.75
C PRO A 26 1.02 -2.39 -4.07
N GLY A 27 0.97 -1.93 -2.81
CA GLY A 27 2.15 -1.53 -2.04
C GLY A 27 2.46 -0.03 -2.07
N GLY A 28 1.61 0.78 -2.72
CA GLY A 28 1.73 2.23 -2.73
C GLY A 28 1.39 2.85 -1.36
N PRO A 29 2.21 3.81 -0.85
CA PRO A 29 1.94 4.49 0.43
C PRO A 29 0.84 5.55 0.29
N GLY A 30 -0.35 5.29 0.82
CA GLY A 30 -1.46 6.25 0.80
C GLY A 30 -1.19 7.50 1.64
N VAL A 31 -0.33 7.42 2.66
CA VAL A 31 0.15 8.60 3.40
C VAL A 31 0.86 9.58 2.47
N ASP A 32 1.70 9.07 1.57
CA ASP A 32 2.49 9.91 0.67
C ASP A 32 1.63 10.46 -0.47
N LEU A 33 0.61 9.72 -0.94
CA LEU A 33 -0.40 10.24 -1.87
C LEU A 33 -1.11 11.48 -1.31
N VAL A 34 -1.55 11.46 -0.05
CA VAL A 34 -2.21 12.64 0.55
C VAL A 34 -1.25 13.80 0.72
N ARG A 35 0.00 13.53 1.07
CA ARG A 35 1.02 14.58 1.22
C ARG A 35 1.34 15.27 -0.11
N SER A 36 1.36 14.53 -1.21
CA SER A 36 1.68 15.09 -2.52
C SER A 36 0.47 15.68 -3.25
N ALA A 37 -0.70 15.06 -3.13
CA ALA A 37 -1.87 15.39 -3.96
C ALA A 37 -3.14 15.75 -3.17
N GLY A 38 -3.12 15.72 -1.82
CA GLY A 38 -4.32 15.95 -1.00
C GLY A 38 -5.01 17.28 -1.27
N GLN A 39 -4.25 18.35 -1.47
CA GLN A 39 -4.80 19.67 -1.84
C GLN A 39 -5.49 19.65 -3.21
N LEU A 40 -4.84 19.07 -4.22
CA LEU A 40 -5.41 18.98 -5.57
C LEU A 40 -6.68 18.14 -5.56
N ILE A 41 -6.70 17.04 -4.81
CA ILE A 41 -7.89 16.19 -4.67
C ILE A 41 -9.01 16.95 -3.94
N SER A 42 -8.70 17.72 -2.89
CA SER A 42 -9.67 18.56 -2.19
C SER A 42 -10.33 19.60 -3.12
N GLN A 43 -9.58 20.16 -4.07
CA GLN A 43 -10.13 21.08 -5.08
C GLN A 43 -11.12 20.40 -6.03
N ILE A 44 -10.98 19.09 -6.27
CA ILE A 44 -11.87 18.32 -7.14
C ILE A 44 -13.16 17.92 -6.41
N VAL A 45 -13.03 17.41 -5.19
CA VAL A 45 -14.17 16.84 -4.44
C VAL A 45 -14.93 17.88 -3.62
N GLY A 46 -14.31 19.03 -3.37
CA GLY A 46 -14.91 20.16 -2.65
C GLY A 46 -14.39 20.32 -1.23
N PRO A 47 -14.65 21.50 -0.62
CA PRO A 47 -14.12 21.87 0.69
C PRO A 47 -14.72 21.07 1.86
N GLN A 48 -15.80 20.32 1.64
CA GLN A 48 -16.58 19.65 2.69
C GLN A 48 -16.00 18.31 3.16
N PHE A 49 -14.94 17.83 2.51
CA PHE A 49 -14.39 16.49 2.73
C PHE A 49 -13.00 16.54 3.36
N ASP A 50 -12.74 15.64 4.29
CA ASP A 50 -11.39 15.29 4.67
C ASP A 50 -10.81 14.32 3.63
N ILE A 51 -9.60 14.58 3.13
CA ILE A 51 -8.92 13.65 2.23
C ILE A 51 -7.99 12.77 3.07
N LEU A 52 -8.33 11.48 3.16
CA LEU A 52 -7.70 10.55 4.10
C LEU A 52 -6.92 9.47 3.35
N GLY A 53 -5.64 9.33 3.69
CA GLY A 53 -4.75 8.34 3.10
C GLY A 53 -4.16 7.45 4.18
N PHE A 54 -4.12 6.15 3.94
CA PHE A 54 -3.52 5.19 4.85
C PHE A 54 -2.55 4.29 4.09
N ASP A 55 -1.54 3.80 4.81
CA ASP A 55 -0.64 2.78 4.26
C ASP A 55 -1.29 1.43 4.58
N PRO A 56 -1.64 0.59 3.58
CA PRO A 56 -2.20 -0.73 3.84
C PRO A 56 -1.27 -1.58 4.73
N ARG A 57 -1.80 -2.63 5.35
CA ARG A 57 -0.99 -3.59 6.12
C ARG A 57 0.23 -4.06 5.31
N GLY A 58 1.39 -4.13 5.95
CA GLY A 58 2.64 -4.49 5.29
C GLY A 58 3.30 -3.36 4.48
N VAL A 59 2.64 -2.22 4.29
CA VAL A 59 3.10 -1.14 3.40
C VAL A 59 3.68 0.02 4.21
N ALA A 60 4.84 0.50 3.77
CA ALA A 60 5.50 1.71 4.27
C ALA A 60 5.52 1.83 5.81
N ARG A 61 4.64 2.66 6.39
CA ARG A 61 4.61 2.96 7.83
C ARG A 61 3.78 1.98 8.65
N SER A 62 2.99 1.14 8.00
CA SER A 62 2.21 0.10 8.67
C SER A 62 3.11 -1.05 9.09
N THR A 63 2.92 -1.51 10.33
CA THR A 63 3.70 -2.59 10.93
C THR A 63 2.82 -3.82 11.20
N PRO A 64 3.36 -5.03 11.12
CA PRO A 64 4.69 -5.37 10.58
C PRO A 64 4.79 -5.09 9.07
N ARG A 65 6.01 -4.85 8.58
CA ARG A 65 6.26 -4.57 7.15
C ARG A 65 6.31 -5.89 6.37
N ALA A 66 5.74 -5.91 5.16
CA ALA A 66 5.88 -7.02 4.22
C ALA A 66 7.33 -7.11 3.73
N SER A 67 8.20 -7.80 4.46
CA SER A 67 9.60 -7.97 4.13
C SER A 67 10.17 -9.22 4.78
N TYR A 68 10.56 -10.20 3.97
CA TYR A 68 11.28 -11.40 4.42
C TYR A 68 12.81 -11.24 4.41
N PHE A 69 13.31 -10.03 4.17
CA PHE A 69 14.72 -9.69 4.36
C PHE A 69 14.95 -9.16 5.78
N GLY A 70 15.97 -9.68 6.45
CA GLY A 70 16.39 -9.28 7.80
C GLY A 70 17.09 -7.93 7.86
N SER A 71 17.52 -7.37 6.72
CA SER A 71 18.09 -6.02 6.67
C SER A 71 17.78 -5.28 5.36
N ALA A 72 17.97 -3.96 5.40
CA ALA A 72 17.89 -3.14 4.18
C ALA A 72 19.00 -3.49 3.18
N ALA A 73 20.19 -3.85 3.66
CA ALA A 73 21.31 -4.29 2.82
C ALA A 73 20.99 -5.62 2.14
N GLU A 74 20.46 -6.61 2.85
CA GLU A 74 20.05 -7.90 2.26
C GLU A 74 18.98 -7.70 1.18
N ARG A 75 17.98 -6.86 1.45
CA ARG A 75 16.96 -6.48 0.46
C ARG A 75 17.57 -5.79 -0.76
N ALA A 76 18.52 -4.89 -0.54
CA ALA A 76 19.20 -4.16 -1.61
C ALA A 76 20.07 -5.08 -2.46
N VAL A 77 20.78 -6.04 -1.86
CA VAL A 77 21.54 -7.06 -2.58
C VAL A 77 20.61 -7.94 -3.39
N TRP A 78 19.51 -8.42 -2.79
CA TRP A 78 18.51 -9.22 -3.49
C TRP A 78 17.91 -8.48 -4.69
N GLY A 79 17.57 -7.19 -4.52
CA GLY A 79 17.00 -6.33 -5.57
C GLY A 79 18.02 -5.83 -6.60
N GLY A 80 19.28 -5.67 -6.22
CA GLY A 80 20.38 -5.24 -7.09
C GLY A 80 20.87 -6.36 -8.01
N GLN A 81 20.69 -7.63 -7.62
CA GLN A 81 20.93 -8.81 -8.45
C GLN A 81 19.82 -9.06 -9.49
N ASN A 82 19.29 -7.99 -10.10
CA ASN A 82 18.11 -7.93 -10.98
C ASN A 82 16.79 -7.95 -10.20
N GLY A 83 16.24 -6.75 -9.92
CA GLY A 83 14.91 -6.54 -9.36
C GLY A 83 13.80 -7.14 -10.22
N VAL A 84 12.53 -6.93 -9.86
CA VAL A 84 11.37 -7.53 -10.57
C VAL A 84 11.43 -7.28 -12.10
N LEU A 85 11.85 -6.09 -12.52
CA LEU A 85 12.07 -5.76 -13.94
C LEU A 85 13.32 -6.42 -14.54
N GLY A 86 14.39 -6.55 -13.76
CA GLY A 86 15.59 -7.26 -14.19
C GLY A 86 15.33 -8.75 -14.38
N SER A 87 14.48 -9.37 -13.56
CA SER A 87 14.05 -10.78 -13.67
C SER A 87 13.27 -11.06 -14.95
N LEU A 88 12.41 -10.13 -15.39
CA LEU A 88 11.74 -10.20 -16.69
C LEU A 88 12.72 -10.03 -17.86
N ASN A 89 13.75 -9.19 -17.68
CA ASN A 89 14.82 -9.00 -18.66
C ASN A 89 15.75 -10.22 -18.76
N VAL A 90 15.76 -11.14 -17.77
CA VAL A 90 16.57 -12.38 -17.86
C VAL A 90 15.89 -13.46 -18.68
N LEU A 91 14.56 -13.43 -18.84
CA LEU A 91 13.80 -14.54 -19.42
C LEU A 91 14.19 -14.86 -20.87
N ASN A 92 14.69 -13.88 -21.63
CA ASN A 92 15.07 -14.05 -23.05
C ASN A 92 16.51 -13.59 -23.36
N THR A 93 17.36 -13.41 -22.35
CA THR A 93 18.75 -12.93 -22.56
C THR A 93 19.79 -14.04 -22.47
N SER A 94 19.40 -15.24 -22.03
CA SER A 94 20.29 -16.41 -21.90
C SER A 94 19.50 -17.72 -21.92
N SER A 95 20.15 -18.82 -22.28
CA SER A 95 19.54 -20.16 -22.29
C SER A 95 19.11 -20.66 -20.90
N ASP A 96 19.65 -20.09 -19.82
CA ASP A 96 19.35 -20.45 -18.44
C ASP A 96 18.47 -19.40 -17.71
N GLY A 97 18.02 -18.35 -18.40
CA GLY A 97 17.28 -17.25 -17.81
C GLY A 97 16.00 -17.66 -17.08
N LEU A 98 15.20 -18.54 -17.69
CA LEU A 98 13.98 -19.08 -17.06
C LEU A 98 14.30 -19.89 -15.80
N ALA A 99 15.35 -20.72 -15.83
CA ALA A 99 15.77 -21.52 -14.68
C ALA A 99 16.22 -20.63 -13.52
N ARG A 100 16.96 -19.54 -13.81
CA ARG A 100 17.38 -18.55 -12.80
C ARG A 100 16.18 -17.81 -12.19
N ALA A 101 15.24 -17.37 -13.02
CA ALA A 101 14.03 -16.69 -12.54
C ALA A 101 13.20 -17.61 -11.64
N TRP A 102 13.02 -18.88 -12.04
CA TRP A 102 12.32 -19.88 -11.24
C TRP A 102 13.01 -20.16 -9.91
N ALA A 103 14.33 -20.38 -9.91
CA ALA A 103 15.10 -20.60 -8.69
C ALA A 103 14.97 -19.41 -7.72
N ARG A 104 15.06 -18.17 -8.24
CA ARG A 104 14.86 -16.95 -7.43
C ARG A 104 13.46 -16.87 -6.83
N ALA A 105 12.42 -17.18 -7.60
CA ALA A 105 11.04 -17.20 -7.09
C ALA A 105 10.85 -18.24 -5.98
N LYS A 106 11.46 -19.43 -6.13
CA LYS A 106 11.43 -20.48 -5.10
C LYS A 106 12.14 -20.05 -3.82
N ILE A 107 13.34 -19.48 -3.92
CA ILE A 107 14.08 -18.94 -2.77
C ILE A 107 13.28 -17.83 -2.10
N GLY A 108 12.69 -16.91 -2.86
CA GLY A 108 11.84 -15.84 -2.32
C GLY A 108 10.64 -16.37 -1.55
N GLY A 109 9.97 -17.41 -2.09
CA GLY A 109 8.87 -18.09 -1.40
C GLY A 109 9.31 -18.81 -0.12
N GLN A 110 10.46 -19.49 -0.13
CA GLN A 110 11.02 -20.13 1.07
C GLN A 110 11.36 -19.12 2.16
N LEU A 111 12.05 -18.04 1.81
CA LEU A 111 12.36 -16.97 2.76
C LEU A 111 11.10 -16.32 3.34
N ALA A 112 10.07 -16.14 2.52
CA ALA A 112 8.78 -15.62 2.95
C ALA A 112 8.10 -16.54 3.98
N ASP A 113 8.11 -17.85 3.74
CA ASP A 113 7.56 -18.85 4.65
C ASP A 113 8.37 -18.93 5.95
N GLU A 114 9.70 -19.04 5.86
CA GLU A 114 10.58 -19.17 7.02
C GLU A 114 10.56 -17.95 7.96
N ARG A 115 10.36 -16.74 7.41
CA ARG A 115 10.60 -15.49 8.16
C ARG A 115 9.36 -14.65 8.41
N GLN A 116 8.25 -14.91 7.72
CA GLN A 116 7.03 -14.09 7.79
C GLN A 116 5.73 -14.91 7.61
N ALA A 117 5.75 -16.24 7.82
CA ALA A 117 4.55 -17.09 7.66
C ALA A 117 3.37 -16.69 8.56
N ASP A 118 3.62 -16.02 9.67
CA ASP A 118 2.61 -15.51 10.60
C ASP A 118 1.95 -14.21 10.15
N VAL A 119 2.57 -13.48 9.21
CA VAL A 119 2.14 -12.14 8.79
C VAL A 119 1.62 -12.14 7.34
N LEU A 120 2.38 -12.70 6.39
CA LEU A 120 2.07 -12.57 4.96
C LEU A 120 0.71 -13.13 4.55
N PRO A 121 0.19 -14.23 5.11
CA PRO A 121 -1.14 -14.73 4.76
C PRO A 121 -2.25 -13.70 4.99
N TYR A 122 -2.04 -12.75 5.91
CA TYR A 122 -3.00 -11.71 6.23
C TYR A 122 -2.78 -10.41 5.47
N ILE A 123 -1.71 -10.27 4.68
CA ILE A 123 -1.46 -9.10 3.83
C ILE A 123 -2.10 -9.35 2.46
N ASN A 124 -3.40 -9.06 2.39
CA ASN A 124 -4.20 -9.27 1.19
C ASN A 124 -5.33 -8.24 1.07
N THR A 125 -6.01 -8.23 -0.07
CA THR A 125 -7.06 -7.25 -0.39
C THR A 125 -8.28 -7.37 0.52
N ALA A 126 -8.74 -8.59 0.83
CA ALA A 126 -9.91 -8.79 1.67
C ALA A 126 -9.69 -8.24 3.09
N GLN A 127 -8.51 -8.49 3.62
CA GLN A 127 -8.07 -7.98 4.89
C GLN A 127 -7.85 -6.45 4.88
N THR A 128 -7.32 -5.90 3.78
CA THR A 128 -7.23 -4.44 3.59
C THR A 128 -8.62 -3.79 3.56
N ALA A 129 -9.62 -4.42 2.94
CA ALA A 129 -10.99 -3.93 2.95
C ALA A 129 -11.61 -3.93 4.36
N ALA A 130 -11.30 -4.93 5.18
CA ALA A 130 -11.71 -4.96 6.59
C ALA A 130 -11.06 -3.82 7.40
N ASP A 131 -9.80 -3.49 7.11
CA ASP A 131 -9.12 -2.33 7.71
C ASP A 131 -9.79 -1.02 7.30
N MET A 132 -10.14 -0.87 6.02
CA MET A 132 -10.86 0.30 5.51
C MET A 132 -12.21 0.49 6.23
N LEU A 133 -12.96 -0.61 6.45
CA LEU A 133 -14.20 -0.54 7.22
C LEU A 133 -13.95 -0.08 8.66
N SER A 134 -12.89 -0.55 9.30
CA SER A 134 -12.50 -0.15 10.65
C SER A 134 -12.14 1.34 10.71
N ILE A 135 -11.43 1.85 9.70
CA ILE A 135 -11.11 3.27 9.55
C ILE A 135 -12.37 4.12 9.41
N VAL A 136 -13.31 3.72 8.57
CA VAL A 136 -14.59 4.43 8.35
C VAL A 136 -15.42 4.48 9.64
N LYS A 137 -15.52 3.35 10.35
CA LYS A 137 -16.22 3.28 11.64
C LYS A 137 -15.56 4.15 12.71
N ALA A 138 -14.22 4.21 12.76
CA ALA A 138 -13.50 5.08 13.68
C ALA A 138 -13.76 6.57 13.44
N HIS A 139 -14.19 6.95 12.23
CA HIS A 139 -14.63 8.32 11.90
C HIS A 139 -16.15 8.53 12.10
N GLY A 140 -16.84 7.60 12.77
CA GLY A 140 -18.28 7.69 13.03
C GLY A 140 -19.14 7.61 11.77
N LYS A 141 -18.62 7.02 10.69
CA LYS A 141 -19.34 6.86 9.42
C LYS A 141 -19.77 5.41 9.23
N GLU A 142 -20.93 5.23 8.62
CA GLU A 142 -21.48 3.91 8.26
C GLU A 142 -21.19 3.54 6.80
N LYS A 143 -21.05 4.55 5.94
CA LYS A 143 -20.81 4.38 4.50
C LYS A 143 -19.40 4.82 4.13
N LEU A 144 -18.75 4.04 3.29
CA LEU A 144 -17.45 4.35 2.72
C LEU A 144 -17.59 5.34 1.57
N LEU A 145 -16.85 6.44 1.63
CA LEU A 145 -16.48 7.24 0.47
C LEU A 145 -15.03 6.92 0.12
N TYR A 146 -14.79 6.49 -1.11
CA TYR A 146 -13.51 5.93 -1.52
C TYR A 146 -13.15 6.31 -2.93
N TRP A 147 -11.87 6.62 -3.15
CA TRP A 147 -11.28 6.76 -4.46
C TRP A 147 -9.96 5.98 -4.53
N GLY A 148 -9.98 4.89 -5.30
CA GLY A 148 -8.81 4.06 -5.59
C GLY A 148 -8.23 4.35 -6.97
N PHE A 149 -6.92 4.16 -7.11
CA PHE A 149 -6.16 4.35 -8.35
C PHE A 149 -5.45 3.05 -8.76
N SER A 150 -5.07 2.97 -10.05
CA SER A 150 -4.29 1.89 -10.71
C SER A 150 -5.08 0.70 -11.26
#